data_AF-A0A9E7E998-F1
#
_entry.id   AF-A0A9E7E998-F1
#
_cell.length_a   1.000
_cell.length_b   1.000
_cell.length_c   1.000
_cell.angle_alpha   90.00
_cell.angle_beta   90.00
_cell.angle_gamma   90.00
#
_symmetry.space_group_name_H-M   'P 1'
#
loop_
_entity.id
_entity.type
_entity.pdbx_description
1 polymer ?
#
loop_
_entity_poly.entity_id
_entity_poly.type
_entity_poly.pdbx_seq_one_letter_code
_entity_poly.pdbx_strand_id
1 'polypeptide(L)'
;MDHAADARRTDLMTITRHVLNEQPKHPESKGDFTILLSHIVLGCKFVCSAVNKAGLAKLIGLAGETNGEEQKKLDVLSNEVFVKALISSGRTCVLVSEEDEEATFVDPSLRGKSVNFATC
;
A
#
# COMPACT_ATOMS: atom_id res chain seq x y z
N MET A 1 -5.68 27.25 12.72
CA MET A 1 -5.13 26.59 11.52
C MET A 1 -5.31 27.59 10.38
N ASP A 2 -4.21 28.11 9.84
CA ASP A 2 -4.22 29.20 8.87
C ASP A 2 -4.43 28.65 7.45
N HIS A 3 -5.63 28.84 6.92
CA HIS A 3 -6.04 28.38 5.58
C HIS A 3 -5.39 29.18 4.44
N ALA A 4 -4.78 30.34 4.70
CA ALA A 4 -4.15 31.17 3.67
C ALA A 4 -2.76 30.65 3.25
N ALA A 5 -2.05 29.97 4.16
CA ALA A 5 -0.74 29.40 3.88
C ALA A 5 -0.79 28.20 2.92
N ASP A 6 -1.89 27.44 2.94
CA ASP A 6 -2.04 26.22 2.15
C ASP A 6 -2.29 26.52 0.65
N ALA A 7 -2.93 27.65 0.34
CA ALA A 7 -3.24 28.08 -1.03
C ALA A 7 -2.00 28.48 -1.85
N ARG A 8 -0.83 28.71 -1.22
CA ARG A 8 0.44 29.03 -1.90
C ARG A 8 1.45 27.89 -1.88
N ARG A 9 1.08 26.70 -1.37
CA ARG A 9 1.98 25.56 -1.29
C ARG A 9 2.09 24.86 -2.64
N THR A 10 2.79 25.49 -3.57
CA THR A 10 3.07 24.96 -4.92
C THR A 10 4.17 23.90 -4.93
N ASP A 11 4.94 23.78 -3.83
CA ASP A 11 5.92 22.70 -3.66
C ASP A 11 5.21 21.42 -3.21
N LEU A 12 4.82 20.63 -4.21
CA LEU A 12 4.24 19.31 -4.00
C LEU A 12 5.33 18.35 -3.51
N MET A 13 5.17 17.90 -2.27
CA MET A 13 6.03 16.87 -1.67
C MET A 13 5.33 15.51 -1.76
N THR A 14 5.84 14.65 -2.63
CA THR A 14 5.41 13.25 -2.67
C THR A 14 6.11 12.46 -1.57
N ILE A 15 5.49 11.35 -1.16
CA ILE A 15 6.10 10.39 -0.24
C ILE A 15 7.47 9.93 -0.77
N THR A 16 7.58 9.61 -2.07
CA THR A 16 8.85 9.22 -2.69
C THR A 16 9.91 10.32 -2.56
N ARG A 17 9.56 11.58 -2.84
CA ARG A 17 10.48 12.72 -2.71
C ARG A 17 10.91 12.94 -1.26
N HIS A 18 9.98 12.81 -0.31
CA HIS A 18 10.31 12.90 1.10
C HIS A 18 11.30 11.82 1.53
N VAL A 19 11.05 10.56 1.19
CA VAL A 19 11.95 9.44 1.56
C VAL A 19 13.32 9.59 0.88
N LEU A 20 13.36 10.01 -0.39
CA LEU A 20 14.63 10.27 -1.08
C LEU A 20 15.43 11.42 -0.45
N ASN A 21 14.77 12.45 0.07
CA ASN A 21 15.44 13.55 0.77
C ASN A 21 16.00 13.12 2.14
N GLU A 22 15.41 12.11 2.77
CA GLU A 22 15.86 11.56 4.06
C GLU A 22 16.97 10.50 3.90
N GLN A 23 17.05 9.81 2.74
CA GLN A 23 18.08 8.79 2.49
C GLN A 23 19.53 9.23 2.75
N PRO A 24 20.00 10.45 2.40
CA PRO A 24 21.37 10.88 2.67
C PRO A 24 21.73 10.91 4.16
N LYS A 25 20.73 11.00 5.05
CA LYS A 25 20.93 10.93 6.51
C LYS A 25 21.15 9.50 7.01
N HIS A 26 20.88 8.50 6.17
CA HIS A 26 20.91 7.08 6.46
C HIS A 26 21.73 6.32 5.40
N PRO A 27 23.06 6.49 5.35
CA PRO A 27 23.94 5.85 4.36
C PRO A 27 23.91 4.31 4.37
N GLU A 28 23.44 3.71 5.47
CA GLU A 28 23.17 2.28 5.61
C GLU A 28 21.96 1.79 4.78
N SER A 29 21.04 2.69 4.44
CA SER A 29 19.80 2.37 3.72
C SER A 29 20.00 2.50 2.21
N LYS A 30 20.27 1.37 1.53
CA LYS A 30 20.58 1.30 0.08
C LYS A 30 19.37 1.52 -0.85
N GLY A 31 18.35 2.25 -0.39
CA GLY A 31 17.11 2.47 -1.15
C GLY A 31 16.10 1.32 -1.09
N ASP A 32 16.41 0.24 -0.37
CA ASP A 32 15.51 -0.90 -0.14
C ASP A 32 14.18 -0.44 0.46
N PHE A 33 14.24 0.46 1.45
CA PHE A 33 13.06 1.04 2.08
C PHE A 33 12.23 1.87 1.10
N THR A 34 12.86 2.64 0.21
CA THR A 34 12.15 3.45 -0.78
C THR A 34 11.44 2.61 -1.82
N ILE A 35 12.06 1.51 -2.27
CA ILE A 35 11.44 0.56 -3.19
C ILE A 35 10.22 -0.08 -2.52
N LEU A 36 10.38 -0.59 -1.30
CA LEU A 36 9.29 -1.18 -0.54
C LEU A 36 8.11 -0.21 -0.38
N LEU A 37 8.41 1.01 0.07
CA LEU A 37 7.40 2.01 0.36
C LEU A 37 6.68 2.50 -0.91
N SER A 38 7.38 2.54 -2.04
CA SER A 38 6.75 2.83 -3.34
C SER A 38 5.73 1.75 -3.74
N HIS A 39 6.00 0.48 -3.44
CA HIS A 39 5.07 -0.62 -3.72
C HIS A 39 3.86 -0.61 -2.78
N ILE A 40 4.05 -0.23 -1.51
CA ILE A 40 2.94 -0.02 -0.57
C ILE A 40 2.01 1.10 -1.08
N VAL A 41 2.58 2.25 -1.48
CA VAL A 41 1.80 3.36 -2.04
C VAL A 41 1.05 2.95 -3.31
N LEU A 42 1.65 2.10 -4.15
CA LEU A 42 0.99 1.54 -5.32
C LEU A 42 -0.21 0.67 -4.94
N GLY A 43 -0.04 -0.23 -3.96
CA GLY A 43 -1.11 -1.05 -3.41
C GLY A 43 -2.28 -0.21 -2.88
N CYS A 44 -1.99 0.81 -2.06
CA CYS A 44 -2.99 1.74 -1.56
C CYS A 44 -3.77 2.44 -2.70
N LYS A 45 -3.07 2.93 -3.73
CA LYS A 45 -3.73 3.58 -4.88
C LYS A 45 -4.65 2.61 -5.64
N PHE A 46 -4.23 1.35 -5.78
CA PHE A 46 -5.05 0.33 -6.42
C PHE A 46 -6.31 0.04 -5.60
N VAL A 47 -6.16 -0.20 -4.29
CA VAL A 47 -7.29 -0.44 -3.39
C VAL A 47 -8.24 0.76 -3.38
N CYS A 48 -7.74 1.99 -3.23
CA CYS A 48 -8.57 3.20 -3.32
C CYS A 48 -9.32 3.30 -4.66
N SER A 49 -8.68 2.95 -5.78
CA SER A 49 -9.35 2.92 -7.08
C SER A 49 -10.45 1.85 -7.14
N ALA A 50 -10.20 0.66 -6.59
CA ALA A 50 -11.17 -0.42 -6.52
C ALA A 50 -12.38 -0.04 -5.64
N VAL A 51 -12.13 0.55 -4.46
CA VAL A 51 -13.19 1.06 -3.56
C VAL A 51 -14.02 2.14 -4.24
N ASN A 52 -13.38 3.12 -4.88
CA ASN A 52 -14.08 4.20 -5.56
C ASN A 52 -14.93 3.69 -6.73
N LYS A 53 -14.43 2.70 -7.49
CA LYS A 53 -15.19 2.07 -8.58
C LYS A 53 -16.35 1.22 -8.06
N ALA A 54 -16.16 0.46 -7.00
CA ALA A 54 -17.22 -0.33 -6.36
C ALA A 54 -18.29 0.59 -5.76
N GLY A 55 -17.88 1.69 -5.11
CA GLY A 55 -18.77 2.72 -4.61
C GLY A 55 -19.56 3.41 -5.74
N LEU A 56 -18.91 3.72 -6.86
CA LEU A 56 -19.58 4.30 -8.02
C LEU A 56 -20.58 3.31 -8.65
N ALA A 57 -20.19 2.04 -8.84
CA ALA A 57 -21.07 0.99 -9.36
C ALA A 57 -22.32 0.76 -8.48
N LYS A 58 -22.18 0.90 -7.15
CA LYS A 58 -23.29 0.89 -6.19
C LYS A 58 -24.14 2.16 -6.22
N LEU A 59 -23.53 3.33 -6.39
CA LEU A 59 -24.24 4.62 -6.46
C LEU A 59 -25.18 4.72 -7.66
N ILE A 60 -24.89 4.01 -8.76
CA ILE A 60 -25.80 3.92 -9.93
C ILE A 60 -26.96 2.93 -9.70
N GLY A 61 -27.01 2.20 -8.57
CA GLY A 61 -27.86 1.02 -8.39
C GLY A 61 -28.63 0.85 -7.08
N LEU A 62 -28.70 1.83 -6.17
CA LEU A 62 -29.52 1.93 -4.93
C LEU A 62 -28.65 2.31 -3.72
N ALA A 63 -28.94 3.47 -3.12
CA ALA A 63 -28.25 4.04 -1.96
C ALA A 63 -28.66 3.40 -0.61
N GLY A 64 -28.78 2.08 -0.53
CA GLY A 64 -29.17 1.41 0.69
C GLY A 64 -28.57 0.01 0.76
N GLU A 65 -27.83 -0.24 1.84
CA GLU A 65 -27.23 -1.54 2.20
C GLU A 65 -25.92 -1.87 1.47
N THR A 66 -24.82 -1.41 2.07
CA THR A 66 -23.53 -2.07 1.89
C THR A 66 -23.62 -3.42 2.61
N ASN A 67 -23.99 -4.46 1.88
CA ASN A 67 -24.04 -5.81 2.41
C ASN A 67 -22.62 -6.26 2.79
N GLY A 68 -22.43 -6.83 3.98
CA GLY A 68 -21.11 -7.24 4.51
C GLY A 68 -20.32 -8.21 3.60
N GLU A 69 -20.98 -8.87 2.64
CA GLU A 69 -20.30 -9.64 1.58
C GLU A 69 -19.41 -8.78 0.69
N GLU A 70 -19.77 -7.54 0.42
CA GLU A 70 -18.97 -6.66 -0.44
C GLU A 70 -17.78 -6.06 0.30
N GLN A 71 -17.86 -5.93 1.63
CA GLN A 71 -16.70 -5.62 2.47
C GLN A 71 -15.72 -6.79 2.47
N LYS A 72 -16.20 -8.02 2.75
CA LYS A 72 -15.35 -9.23 2.69
C LYS A 72 -14.65 -9.42 1.34
N LYS A 73 -15.33 -9.12 0.22
CA LYS A 73 -14.71 -9.18 -1.12
C LYS A 73 -13.61 -8.14 -1.32
N LEU A 74 -13.75 -6.97 -0.70
CA LEU A 74 -12.75 -5.91 -0.77
C LEU A 74 -11.53 -6.23 0.11
N ASP A 75 -11.75 -6.87 1.26
CA ASP A 75 -10.68 -7.29 2.16
C ASP A 75 -9.80 -8.35 1.50
N VAL A 76 -10.41 -9.37 0.89
CA VAL A 76 -9.71 -10.39 0.07
C VAL A 76 -8.94 -9.75 -1.09
N LEU A 77 -9.55 -8.80 -1.81
CA LEU A 77 -8.87 -8.08 -2.90
C LEU A 77 -7.67 -7.28 -2.39
N SER A 78 -7.83 -6.61 -1.26
CA SER A 78 -6.78 -5.77 -0.67
C SER A 78 -5.60 -6.64 -0.23
N ASN A 79 -5.87 -7.78 0.42
CA ASN A 79 -4.84 -8.74 0.79
C ASN A 79 -4.05 -9.22 -0.44
N GLU A 80 -4.75 -9.67 -1.49
CA GLU A 80 -4.10 -10.12 -2.72
C GLU A 80 -3.21 -9.03 -3.36
N VAL A 81 -3.70 -7.80 -3.39
CA VAL A 81 -2.97 -6.65 -3.96
C VAL A 81 -1.71 -6.37 -3.17
N PHE A 82 -1.79 -6.33 -1.84
CA PHE A 82 -0.62 -6.07 -1.00
C PHE A 82 0.38 -7.21 -1.05
N VAL A 83 -0.05 -8.47 -1.00
CA VAL A 83 0.84 -9.63 -1.13
C VAL A 83 1.60 -9.56 -2.47
N LYS A 84 0.90 -9.34 -3.59
CA LYS A 84 1.54 -9.23 -4.91
C LYS A 84 2.46 -8.00 -5.01
N ALA A 85 2.04 -6.85 -4.49
CA ALA A 85 2.86 -5.62 -4.51
C ALA A 85 4.13 -5.77 -3.67
N LEU A 86 4.04 -6.39 -2.50
CA LEU A 86 5.17 -6.60 -1.60
C LEU A 86 6.13 -7.65 -2.14
N ILE A 87 5.65 -8.77 -2.71
CA ILE A 87 6.51 -9.77 -3.37
C ILE A 87 7.24 -9.13 -4.57
N SER A 88 6.53 -8.39 -5.42
CA SER A 88 7.13 -7.75 -6.60
C SER A 88 8.14 -6.65 -6.28
N SER A 89 8.11 -6.11 -5.05
CA SER A 89 9.15 -5.18 -4.59
C SER A 89 10.54 -5.82 -4.53
N GLY A 90 10.62 -7.14 -4.41
CA GLY A 90 11.88 -7.87 -4.22
C GLY A 90 12.61 -7.47 -2.93
N ARG A 91 11.90 -6.90 -1.94
CA ARG A 91 12.45 -6.44 -0.65
C ARG A 91 11.94 -7.20 0.57
N THR A 92 10.96 -8.08 0.39
CA THR A 92 10.33 -8.83 1.48
C THR A 92 10.80 -10.28 1.54
N CYS A 93 10.71 -10.89 2.73
CA CYS A 93 11.03 -12.30 2.95
C CYS A 93 9.90 -13.08 3.62
N VAL A 94 9.17 -12.44 4.53
CA VAL A 94 8.00 -12.99 5.21
C VAL A 94 6.90 -11.94 5.23
N LEU A 95 5.68 -12.37 4.92
CA LEU A 95 4.46 -11.58 4.97
C LEU A 95 3.53 -12.20 6.00
N VAL A 96 2.94 -11.37 6.86
CA VAL A 96 1.91 -11.78 7.83
C VAL A 96 0.69 -10.90 7.58
N SER A 97 -0.48 -11.49 7.43
CA SER A 97 -1.72 -10.74 7.18
C SER A 97 -2.77 -11.12 8.22
N GLU A 98 -3.65 -10.19 8.62
CA GLU A 98 -4.83 -10.53 9.42
C GLU A 98 -5.75 -11.52 8.68
N GLU A 99 -5.76 -11.44 7.35
CA GLU A 99 -6.58 -12.28 6.47
C GLU A 99 -6.00 -13.69 6.26
N ASP A 100 -4.75 -13.94 6.66
CA ASP A 100 -4.07 -15.23 6.48
C ASP A 100 -3.72 -15.87 7.83
N GLU A 101 -4.15 -17.12 8.06
CA GLU A 101 -3.85 -17.83 9.32
C GLU A 101 -2.36 -18.15 9.48
N GLU A 102 -1.64 -18.30 8.38
CA GLU A 102 -0.21 -18.64 8.36
C GLU A 102 0.63 -17.55 7.67
N ALA A 103 1.87 -17.41 8.13
CA ALA A 103 2.82 -16.50 7.52
C ALA A 103 3.18 -16.96 6.09
N THR A 104 3.09 -16.06 5.13
CA THR A 104 3.49 -16.31 3.75
C THR A 104 4.99 -16.11 3.59
N PHE A 105 5.70 -17.19 3.24
CA PHE A 105 7.13 -17.16 2.94
C PHE A 105 7.36 -16.89 1.46
N VAL A 106 8.04 -15.78 1.14
CA VAL A 106 8.35 -15.41 -0.26
C VAL A 106 9.30 -16.45 -0.86
N ASP A 107 9.23 -16.75 -2.16
CA ASP A 107 10.18 -17.67 -2.80
C ASP A 107 11.61 -17.10 -2.76
N PRO A 108 12.66 -17.90 -2.47
CA PRO A 108 14.04 -17.43 -2.43
C PRO A 108 14.54 -16.68 -3.67
N SER A 109 14.00 -16.98 -4.86
CA SER A 109 14.33 -16.29 -6.12
C SER A 109 13.75 -14.86 -6.21
N LEU A 110 12.75 -14.56 -5.39
CA LEU A 110 12.04 -13.27 -5.35
C LEU A 110 12.33 -12.49 -4.04
N ARG A 111 13.11 -13.06 -3.11
CA ARG A 111 13.39 -12.46 -1.79
C ARG A 111 14.34 -11.28 -1.86
N GLY A 112 13.99 -10.27 -1.07
CA GLY A 112 14.91 -9.19 -0.70
C GLY A 112 15.68 -9.46 0.58
N LYS A 113 16.61 -8.57 0.92
CA LYS A 113 17.60 -8.86 1.96
C LYS A 113 17.04 -9.02 3.38
N SER A 114 16.01 -8.31 3.86
CA SER A 114 15.64 -8.44 5.28
C SER A 114 14.28 -7.86 5.74
N VAL A 115 13.32 -7.55 4.87
CA VAL A 115 12.07 -6.90 5.38
C VAL A 115 10.96 -7.92 5.64
N ASN A 116 10.62 -8.09 6.92
CA ASN A 116 9.38 -8.73 7.35
C ASN A 116 8.29 -7.65 7.37
N PHE A 117 7.17 -7.91 6.69
CA PHE A 117 6.07 -6.95 6.59
C PHE A 117 4.79 -7.60 7.12
N ALA A 118 4.10 -6.91 8.02
CA ALA A 118 2.78 -7.31 8.51
C ALA A 118 1.73 -6.39 7.87
N THR A 119 0.76 -6.96 7.20
CA THR A 119 -0.47 -6.29 6.77
C THR A 119 -1.53 -6.53 7.85
N CYS A 120 -2.16 -5.46 8.31
CA CYS A 120 -3.41 -5.53 9.08
C CYS A 120 -4.57 -5.60 8.09
#